data_AF-A0A432ET44-F1
#
_entry.id   AF-A0A432ET44-F1
#
_cell.length_a   1.000
_cell.length_b   1.000
_cell.length_c   1.000
_cell.angle_alpha   90.00
_cell.angle_beta   90.00
_cell.angle_gamma   90.00
#
_symmetry.space_group_name_H-M   'P 1'
#
loop_
_entity.id
_entity.type
_entity.pdbx_description
1 polymer ?
#
loop_
_entity_poly.entity_id
_entity_poly.type
_entity_poly.pdbx_seq_one_letter_code
_entity_poly.pdbx_strand_id
1 'polypeptide(L)'
;PFCREIVIDRDDFMEVAPNRKFKRLVAGGEVRLRNAYVIRCDEVIKDSAGEVTELICSYDPDTLGKNPEGRKVKGVIHWVSARHGATAEVRLYDRLLKTPQPQGDTWEENLNPDSLITLKNAVVEPSLAEAEPGAQYQFEREGYFCRDNKSGSKLVFNRVVTLRDSWAKISST
;
A
#
# COMPACT_ATOMS: atom_id res chain seq x y z
N PRO A 1 -0.79 13.67 9.55
CA PRO A 1 -0.15 15.01 9.39
C PRO A 1 0.55 15.11 8.03
N PHE A 2 0.40 16.21 7.28
CA PHE A 2 1.15 16.41 6.03
C PHE A 2 2.49 17.10 6.32
N CYS A 3 3.55 16.69 5.63
CA CYS A 3 4.89 17.27 5.76
C CYS A 3 5.68 17.09 4.46
N ARG A 4 6.88 17.68 4.40
CA ARG A 4 7.77 17.62 3.24
C ARG A 4 8.10 16.19 2.80
N GLU A 5 8.32 15.28 3.75
CA GLU A 5 8.70 13.89 3.48
C GLU A 5 7.51 12.97 3.77
N ILE A 6 7.09 12.23 2.76
CA ILE A 6 6.00 11.25 2.85
C ILE A 6 6.45 9.92 2.26
N VAL A 7 5.79 8.85 2.65
CA VAL A 7 5.94 7.51 2.06
C VAL A 7 4.66 7.21 1.28
N ILE A 8 4.85 6.68 0.07
CA ILE A 8 3.80 6.09 -0.75
C ILE A 8 4.14 4.61 -0.98
N ASP A 9 3.16 3.81 -1.36
CA ASP A 9 3.44 2.43 -1.76
C ASP A 9 4.30 2.39 -3.03
N ARG A 10 5.23 1.44 -3.11
CA ARG A 10 6.09 1.25 -4.30
C ARG A 10 5.25 0.97 -5.55
N ASP A 11 4.14 0.27 -5.40
CA ASP A 11 3.21 -0.03 -6.51
C ASP A 11 2.47 1.22 -7.01
N ASP A 12 2.53 2.35 -6.29
CA ASP A 12 1.93 3.61 -6.68
C ASP A 12 2.77 4.48 -7.62
N PHE A 13 3.96 4.03 -7.98
CA PHE A 13 4.82 4.71 -8.92
C PHE A 13 5.33 3.80 -10.03
N MET A 14 5.33 4.31 -11.26
CA MET A 14 6.09 3.73 -12.38
C MET A 14 6.63 4.85 -13.25
N GLU A 15 7.89 4.79 -13.69
CA GLU A 15 8.44 5.83 -14.58
C GLU A 15 7.63 5.99 -15.86
N VAL A 16 7.20 4.87 -16.45
CA VAL A 16 6.35 4.83 -17.64
C VAL A 16 5.09 4.03 -17.31
N ALA A 17 3.92 4.63 -17.52
CA ALA A 17 2.65 3.94 -17.37
C ALA A 17 2.59 2.73 -18.31
N PRO A 18 2.35 1.49 -17.81
CA PRO A 18 2.30 0.30 -18.65
C PRO A 18 1.10 0.29 -19.59
N ASN A 19 0.03 1.03 -19.24
CA ASN A 19 -1.17 1.19 -20.05
C ASN A 19 -2.03 2.35 -19.52
N ARG A 20 -3.09 2.70 -20.27
CA ARG A 20 -4.03 3.78 -19.90
C ARG A 20 -4.87 3.50 -18.63
N LYS A 21 -4.86 2.27 -18.12
CA LYS A 21 -5.56 1.90 -16.87
C LYS A 21 -4.71 2.16 -15.63
N PHE A 22 -3.41 2.43 -15.77
CA PHE A 22 -2.57 2.88 -14.67
C PHE A 22 -2.93 4.33 -14.31
N LYS A 23 -3.51 4.51 -13.11
CA LYS A 23 -4.06 5.79 -12.62
C LYS A 23 -3.28 6.35 -11.42
N ARG A 24 -2.06 5.88 -11.21
CA ARG A 24 -1.19 6.25 -10.08
C ARG A 24 -0.11 7.23 -10.57
N LEU A 25 0.96 7.44 -9.81
CA LEU A 25 1.99 8.42 -10.13
C LEU A 25 2.94 7.90 -11.23
N VAL A 26 3.35 8.78 -12.14
CA VAL A 26 4.38 8.52 -13.14
C VAL A 26 5.36 9.67 -13.23
N ALA A 27 6.55 9.45 -13.81
CA ALA A 27 7.52 10.52 -14.02
C ALA A 27 6.91 11.67 -14.85
N GLY A 28 7.03 12.91 -14.38
CA GLY A 28 6.40 14.10 -14.95
C GLY A 28 4.88 14.19 -14.78
N GLY A 29 4.23 13.16 -14.21
CA GLY A 29 2.80 13.05 -14.04
C GLY A 29 2.31 13.50 -12.67
N GLU A 30 0.99 13.67 -12.55
CA GLU A 30 0.33 14.09 -11.31
C GLU A 30 -0.54 12.98 -10.71
N VAL A 31 -0.62 12.95 -9.37
CA VAL A 31 -1.55 12.11 -8.61
C VAL A 31 -2.10 12.89 -7.42
N ARG A 32 -3.30 12.55 -6.96
CA ARG A 32 -3.84 13.09 -5.71
C ARG A 32 -3.42 12.22 -4.54
N LEU A 33 -2.90 12.85 -3.50
CA LEU A 33 -2.74 12.23 -2.20
C LEU A 33 -4.10 12.21 -1.50
N ARG A 34 -4.52 11.05 -0.97
CA ARG A 34 -5.78 10.91 -0.26
C ARG A 34 -5.91 11.98 0.83
N ASN A 35 -7.06 12.66 0.85
CA ASN A 35 -7.40 13.71 1.83
C ASN A 35 -6.36 14.84 1.93
N ALA A 36 -5.57 15.05 0.88
CA ALA A 36 -4.52 16.04 0.82
C ALA A 36 -4.42 16.66 -0.59
N TYR A 37 -3.22 17.12 -0.94
CA TYR A 37 -2.92 17.86 -2.16
C TYR A 37 -2.71 16.95 -3.38
N VAL A 38 -2.70 17.56 -4.55
CA VAL A 38 -2.16 16.98 -5.78
C VAL A 38 -0.65 17.19 -5.80
N ILE A 39 0.10 16.15 -6.14
CA ILE A 39 1.56 16.19 -6.33
C ILE A 39 1.92 15.87 -7.77
N ARG A 40 3.09 16.33 -8.22
CA ARG A 40 3.72 15.99 -9.50
C ARG A 40 5.11 15.43 -9.26
N CYS A 41 5.45 14.30 -9.90
CA CYS A 41 6.80 13.74 -9.84
C CYS A 41 7.72 14.51 -10.79
N ASP A 42 8.65 15.29 -10.26
CA ASP A 42 9.58 16.11 -11.05
C ASP A 42 10.92 15.38 -11.29
N GLU A 43 11.37 14.56 -10.34
CA GLU A 43 12.62 13.79 -10.44
C GLU A 43 12.51 12.40 -9.82
N VAL A 44 13.23 11.42 -10.39
CA VAL A 44 13.28 10.03 -9.93
C VAL A 44 14.73 9.72 -9.55
N ILE A 45 14.97 9.48 -8.26
CA ILE A 45 16.30 9.13 -7.75
C ILE A 45 16.40 7.60 -7.69
N LYS A 46 17.53 7.07 -8.17
CA LYS A 46 17.83 5.64 -8.20
C LYS A 46 19.17 5.35 -7.56
N ASP A 47 19.30 4.14 -7.02
CA ASP A 47 20.59 3.63 -6.56
C ASP A 47 21.47 3.10 -7.70
N SER A 48 22.63 2.56 -7.36
CA SER A 48 23.59 1.98 -8.32
C SER A 48 23.08 0.72 -9.03
N ALA A 49 22.04 0.05 -8.50
CA ALA A 49 21.40 -1.09 -9.14
C ALA A 49 20.25 -0.67 -10.08
N GLY A 50 19.91 0.63 -10.11
CA GLY A 50 18.81 1.17 -10.89
C GLY A 50 17.45 1.12 -10.18
N GLU A 51 17.43 0.78 -8.89
CA GLU A 51 16.21 0.72 -8.10
C GLU A 51 15.79 2.12 -7.65
N VAL A 52 14.49 2.43 -7.74
CA VAL A 52 13.94 3.71 -7.28
C VAL A 52 14.00 3.79 -5.76
N THR A 53 14.66 4.83 -5.25
CA THR A 53 14.84 5.07 -3.81
C THR A 53 14.09 6.30 -3.31
N GLU A 54 13.95 7.33 -4.14
CA GLU A 54 13.29 8.58 -3.78
C GLU A 54 12.62 9.24 -5.01
N LEU A 55 11.51 9.95 -4.77
CA LEU A 55 10.82 10.76 -5.77
C LEU A 55 10.79 12.20 -5.29
N ILE A 56 11.37 13.12 -6.06
CA ILE A 56 11.26 14.55 -5.79
C ILE A 56 10.01 15.07 -6.46
N CYS A 57 9.08 15.56 -5.65
CA CYS A 57 7.79 16.03 -6.12
C CYS A 57 7.53 17.49 -5.73
N SER A 58 6.87 18.23 -6.61
CA SER A 58 6.15 19.44 -6.26
C SER A 58 4.71 19.12 -5.86
N TYR A 59 4.08 20.01 -5.10
CA TYR A 59 2.66 19.92 -4.76
C TYR A 59 1.94 21.21 -5.11
N ASP A 60 0.64 21.10 -5.41
CA ASP A 60 -0.23 22.24 -5.69
C ASP A 60 -0.99 22.64 -4.42
N PRO A 61 -0.64 23.77 -3.76
CA PRO A 61 -1.26 24.18 -2.49
C PRO A 61 -2.74 24.51 -2.62
N ASP A 62 -3.20 24.85 -3.83
CA ASP A 62 -4.60 25.19 -4.10
C ASP A 62 -5.49 23.95 -4.27
N THR A 63 -4.98 22.74 -4.08
CA THR A 63 -5.75 21.50 -4.31
C THR A 63 -6.21 20.79 -3.04
N LEU A 64 -6.02 21.38 -1.86
CA LEU A 64 -6.57 20.83 -0.63
C LEU A 64 -8.11 20.87 -0.66
N GLY A 65 -8.74 19.69 -0.62
CA GLY A 65 -10.20 19.57 -0.60
C GLY A 65 -10.92 19.96 -1.91
N LYS A 66 -10.20 20.39 -2.94
CA LYS A 66 -10.78 20.79 -4.24
C LYS A 66 -9.92 20.31 -5.42
N ASN A 67 -10.54 20.18 -6.59
CA ASN A 67 -9.84 19.79 -7.82
C ASN A 67 -9.01 20.94 -8.39
N PRO A 68 -7.88 20.65 -9.06
CA PRO A 68 -7.13 21.69 -9.76
C PRO A 68 -7.96 22.26 -10.92
N GLU A 69 -7.77 23.54 -11.19
CA GLU A 69 -8.42 24.22 -12.32
C GLU A 69 -7.69 23.94 -13.63
N GLY A 70 -8.43 23.75 -14.71
CA GLY A 70 -7.87 23.59 -16.07
C GLY A 70 -7.20 22.25 -16.39
N ARG A 71 -7.06 21.32 -15.43
CA ARG A 71 -6.45 19.99 -15.67
C ARG A 71 -7.13 18.87 -14.89
N LYS A 72 -6.98 17.63 -15.36
CA LYS A 72 -7.56 16.43 -14.74
C LYS A 72 -6.48 15.54 -14.13
N VAL A 73 -6.68 15.16 -12.87
CA VAL A 73 -5.82 14.19 -12.16
C VAL A 73 -6.49 12.82 -12.18
N LYS A 74 -5.75 11.78 -12.59
CA LYS A 74 -6.33 10.49 -12.98
C LYS A 74 -6.67 9.54 -11.82
N GLY A 75 -6.04 9.72 -10.66
CA GLY A 75 -6.29 8.85 -9.52
C GLY A 75 -5.83 9.43 -8.19
N VAL A 76 -6.09 8.64 -7.16
CA VAL A 76 -5.83 8.95 -5.76
C VAL A 76 -5.07 7.79 -5.14
N ILE A 77 -3.99 8.09 -4.42
CA ILE A 77 -3.17 7.11 -3.71
C ILE A 77 -3.19 7.39 -2.21
N HIS A 78 -3.00 6.35 -1.41
CA HIS A 78 -2.77 6.52 0.03
C HIS A 78 -1.32 7.00 0.22
N TRP A 79 -1.04 7.54 1.39
CA TRP A 79 0.29 8.01 1.78
C TRP A 79 0.35 8.13 3.30
N VAL A 80 1.55 8.15 3.84
CA VAL A 80 1.80 8.42 5.26
C VAL A 80 2.94 9.41 5.41
N SER A 81 2.96 10.17 6.50
CA SER A 81 4.08 11.05 6.83
C SER A 81 5.30 10.21 7.20
N ALA A 82 6.45 10.44 6.55
CA ALA A 82 7.69 9.77 6.93
C ALA A 82 8.17 10.19 8.33
N ARG A 83 7.91 11.46 8.70
CA ARG A 83 8.31 12.03 9.99
C ARG A 83 7.43 11.59 11.16
N HIS A 84 6.13 11.51 10.94
CA HIS A 84 5.14 11.31 12.00
C HIS A 84 4.52 9.91 11.98
N GLY A 85 4.70 9.14 10.90
CA GLY A 85 4.23 7.77 10.83
C GLY A 85 4.94 6.87 11.85
N ALA A 86 4.25 5.80 12.26
CA ALA A 86 4.83 4.77 13.12
C ALA A 86 5.30 3.59 12.28
N THR A 87 6.41 2.96 12.67
CA THR A 87 6.85 1.71 12.06
C THR A 87 6.05 0.54 12.65
N ALA A 88 5.54 -0.33 11.79
CA ALA A 88 4.77 -1.51 12.17
C ALA A 88 5.23 -2.75 11.39
N GLU A 89 5.04 -3.91 12.01
CA GLU A 89 5.03 -5.19 11.30
C GLU A 89 3.64 -5.40 10.70
N VAL A 90 3.57 -5.74 9.41
CA VAL A 90 2.33 -6.08 8.73
C VAL A 90 2.41 -7.50 8.19
N ARG A 91 1.48 -8.35 8.62
CA ARG A 91 1.35 -9.73 8.19
C ARG A 91 0.26 -9.85 7.15
N LEU A 92 0.67 -10.10 5.92
CA LEU A 92 -0.22 -10.31 4.78
C LEU A 92 -0.55 -11.80 4.72
N TYR A 93 -1.68 -12.17 5.29
CA TYR A 93 -2.21 -13.52 5.13
C TYR A 93 -2.86 -13.69 3.76
N ASP A 94 -2.75 -14.91 3.24
CA ASP A 94 -3.50 -15.44 2.09
C ASP A 94 -3.96 -16.87 2.43
N ARG A 95 -4.61 -17.54 1.47
CA ARG A 95 -5.02 -18.94 1.60
C ARG A 95 -3.84 -19.82 1.97
N LEU A 96 -4.04 -20.71 2.94
CA LEU A 96 -3.03 -21.66 3.40
C LEU A 96 -2.66 -22.67 2.31
N LEU A 97 -3.63 -23.07 1.49
CA LEU A 97 -3.46 -24.06 0.43
C LEU A 97 -3.51 -23.42 -0.96
N LYS A 98 -2.74 -23.97 -1.90
CA LYS A 98 -2.65 -23.52 -3.30
C LYS A 98 -3.96 -23.70 -4.05
N THR A 99 -4.71 -24.76 -3.75
CA THR A 99 -5.95 -25.13 -4.47
C THR A 99 -7.08 -25.45 -3.50
N PRO A 100 -8.35 -25.27 -3.91
CA PRO A 100 -9.50 -25.70 -3.10
C PRO A 100 -9.58 -27.22 -2.92
N GLN A 101 -8.99 -27.98 -3.86
CA GLN A 101 -8.91 -29.44 -3.86
C GLN A 101 -7.43 -29.83 -3.88
N PRO A 102 -6.79 -29.98 -2.70
CA PRO A 102 -5.39 -30.40 -2.63
C PRO A 102 -5.22 -31.79 -3.26
N GLN A 103 -4.12 -32.00 -3.98
CA GLN A 103 -3.75 -33.26 -4.62
C GLN A 103 -2.38 -33.74 -4.13
N GLY A 104 -2.04 -35.01 -4.36
CA GLY A 104 -0.78 -35.59 -3.90
C GLY A 104 -0.94 -36.39 -2.61
N ASP A 105 0.18 -36.97 -2.16
CA ASP A 105 0.19 -37.93 -1.06
C ASP A 105 0.17 -37.24 0.31
N THR A 106 0.66 -35.99 0.38
CA THR A 106 0.74 -35.19 1.62
C THR A 106 0.07 -33.82 1.47
N TRP A 107 -0.50 -33.29 2.55
CA TRP A 107 -1.17 -32.00 2.51
C TRP A 107 -0.17 -30.84 2.46
N GLU A 108 1.04 -31.05 2.96
CA GLU A 108 2.15 -30.10 2.98
C GLU A 108 2.61 -29.69 1.57
N GLU A 109 2.54 -30.60 0.59
CA GLU A 109 2.81 -30.31 -0.83
C GLU A 109 1.85 -29.25 -1.40
N ASN A 110 0.69 -29.10 -0.78
CA ASN A 110 -0.35 -28.16 -1.18
C ASN A 110 -0.26 -26.82 -0.47
N LEU A 111 0.72 -26.61 0.43
CA LEU A 111 0.92 -25.34 1.13
C LEU A 111 1.27 -24.20 0.18
N ASN A 112 0.52 -23.10 0.27
CA ASN A 112 0.85 -21.87 -0.41
C ASN A 112 2.07 -21.21 0.27
N PRO A 113 3.22 -21.09 -0.41
CA PRO A 113 4.40 -20.44 0.17
C PRO A 113 4.14 -18.96 0.50
N ASP A 114 3.17 -18.33 -0.18
CA ASP A 114 2.77 -16.94 0.03
C ASP A 114 1.58 -16.80 1.00
N SER A 115 1.23 -17.87 1.74
CA SER A 115 0.13 -17.84 2.73
C SER A 115 0.37 -16.85 3.87
N LEU A 116 1.63 -16.48 4.11
CA LEU A 116 2.02 -15.42 5.02
C LEU A 116 3.27 -14.69 4.52
N ILE A 117 3.11 -13.42 4.18
CA ILE A 117 4.22 -12.49 3.93
C ILE A 117 4.31 -11.51 5.10
N THR A 118 5.50 -11.35 5.69
CA THR A 118 5.72 -10.43 6.81
C THR A 118 6.55 -9.22 6.38
N LEU A 119 5.94 -8.04 6.40
CA LEU A 119 6.59 -6.76 6.17
C LEU A 119 7.02 -6.17 7.51
N LYS A 120 8.32 -6.08 7.79
CA LYS A 120 8.81 -5.66 9.12
C LYS A 120 8.87 -4.14 9.34
N ASN A 121 8.95 -3.38 8.25
CA ASN A 121 9.21 -1.94 8.27
C ASN A 121 8.11 -1.15 7.55
N ALA A 122 6.86 -1.61 7.63
CA ALA A 122 5.76 -0.84 7.08
C ALA A 122 5.58 0.46 7.88
N VAL A 123 5.16 1.53 7.23
CA VAL A 123 4.86 2.81 7.89
C VAL A 123 3.35 3.00 7.93
N VAL A 124 2.80 3.20 9.12
CA VAL A 124 1.38 3.48 9.34
C VAL A 124 1.18 4.91 9.84
N GLU A 125 -0.03 5.43 9.70
CA GLU A 125 -0.34 6.78 10.20
C GLU A 125 -0.21 6.86 11.74
N PRO A 126 0.12 8.04 12.31
CA PRO A 126 0.40 8.15 13.74
C PRO A 126 -0.77 7.75 14.64
N SER A 127 -2.02 7.86 14.16
CA SER A 127 -3.21 7.47 14.92
C SER A 127 -3.22 5.97 15.26
N LEU A 128 -2.51 5.15 14.49
CA LEU A 128 -2.42 3.70 14.67
C LEU A 128 -1.33 3.29 15.67
N ALA A 129 -0.50 4.21 16.14
CA ALA A 129 0.55 3.90 17.13
C ALA A 129 -0.06 3.36 18.44
N GLU A 130 -1.22 3.89 18.83
CA GLU A 130 -1.97 3.51 20.04
C GLU A 130 -3.16 2.60 19.71
N ALA A 131 -3.10 1.86 18.60
CA ALA A 131 -4.18 0.95 18.23
C ALA A 131 -4.31 -0.19 19.27
N GLU A 132 -5.52 -0.33 19.82
CA GLU A 132 -5.84 -1.35 20.82
C GLU A 132 -5.78 -2.77 20.23
N PRO A 133 -5.25 -3.76 20.97
CA PRO A 133 -5.29 -5.17 20.59
C PRO A 133 -6.68 -5.63 20.12
N GLY A 134 -6.75 -6.21 18.92
CA GLY A 134 -7.98 -6.68 18.30
C GLY A 134 -8.79 -5.60 17.55
N ALA A 135 -8.43 -4.32 17.66
CA ALA A 135 -9.08 -3.25 16.91
C ALA A 135 -8.94 -3.47 15.39
N GLN A 136 -9.98 -3.09 14.64
CA GLN A 136 -10.10 -3.34 13.21
C GLN A 136 -10.06 -2.04 12.42
N TYR A 137 -9.36 -2.07 11.29
CA TYR A 137 -9.14 -0.92 10.43
C TYR A 137 -9.26 -1.33 8.97
N GLN A 138 -9.70 -0.39 8.13
CA GLN A 138 -9.48 -0.49 6.69
C GLN A 138 -8.23 0.32 6.37
N PHE A 139 -7.17 -0.35 5.93
CA PHE A 139 -6.03 0.35 5.33
C PHE A 139 -6.41 0.65 3.89
N GLU A 140 -6.49 1.95 3.57
CA GLU A 140 -7.04 2.38 2.30
C GLU A 140 -6.26 1.81 1.11
N ARG A 141 -7.00 1.28 0.13
CA ARG A 141 -6.51 0.58 -1.07
C ARG A 141 -5.85 -0.78 -0.83
N GLU A 142 -5.56 -1.15 0.41
CA GLU A 142 -4.88 -2.41 0.75
C GLU A 142 -5.85 -3.51 1.21
N GLY A 143 -6.70 -3.23 2.19
CA GLY A 143 -7.55 -4.26 2.78
C GLY A 143 -8.07 -3.92 4.17
N TYR A 144 -8.65 -4.91 4.82
CA TYR A 144 -9.03 -4.85 6.23
C TYR A 144 -7.96 -5.52 7.06
N PHE A 145 -7.59 -4.87 8.16
CA PHE A 145 -6.54 -5.27 9.06
C PHE A 145 -7.04 -5.24 10.50
N CYS A 146 -6.43 -6.05 11.36
CA CYS A 146 -6.63 -5.93 12.80
C CYS A 146 -5.29 -5.85 13.52
N ARG A 147 -5.29 -5.12 14.65
CA ARG A 147 -4.17 -5.09 15.57
C ARG A 147 -4.00 -6.47 16.21
N ASP A 148 -2.86 -7.11 16.02
CA ASP A 148 -2.60 -8.46 16.56
C ASP A 148 -2.64 -8.47 18.10
N ASN A 149 -3.48 -9.33 18.67
CA ASN A 149 -3.71 -9.38 20.11
C ASN A 149 -2.70 -10.23 20.90
N LYS A 150 -1.71 -10.83 20.23
CA LYS A 150 -0.67 -11.68 20.84
C LYS A 150 0.73 -11.07 20.75
N SER A 151 0.89 -9.97 20.03
CA SER A 151 2.16 -9.30 19.77
C SER A 151 2.67 -8.43 20.93
N GLY A 152 1.91 -8.32 22.02
CA GLY A 152 2.26 -7.48 23.18
C GLY A 152 2.41 -6.01 22.77
N SER A 153 3.51 -5.38 23.17
CA SER A 153 3.80 -3.97 22.85
C SER A 153 4.26 -3.74 21.41
N LYS A 154 4.60 -4.79 20.64
CA LYS A 154 5.01 -4.61 19.24
C LYS A 154 3.81 -4.24 18.39
N LEU A 155 3.92 -3.17 17.61
CA LEU A 155 2.88 -2.75 16.68
C LEU A 155 2.83 -3.69 15.48
N VAL A 156 1.90 -4.65 15.53
CA VAL A 156 1.70 -5.68 14.51
C VAL A 156 0.27 -5.64 14.02
N PHE A 157 0.08 -5.62 12.70
CA PHE A 157 -1.22 -5.71 12.03
C PHE A 157 -1.32 -6.96 11.17
N ASN A 158 -2.45 -7.66 11.26
CA ASN A 158 -2.76 -8.83 10.45
C ASN A 158 -3.78 -8.44 9.39
N ARG A 159 -3.49 -8.72 8.11
CA ARG A 159 -4.49 -8.58 7.05
C ARG A 159 -5.58 -9.64 7.23
N VAL A 160 -6.80 -9.18 7.47
CA VAL A 160 -7.99 -10.02 7.60
C VAL A 160 -8.47 -10.45 6.22
N VAL A 161 -8.62 -9.50 5.30
CA VAL A 161 -9.05 -9.75 3.91
C VAL A 161 -8.66 -8.58 2.99
N THR A 162 -8.45 -8.86 1.71
CA THR A 162 -8.24 -7.83 0.67
C THR A 162 -9.53 -7.07 0.36
N LEU A 163 -9.43 -5.88 -0.24
CA LEU A 163 -10.62 -5.08 -0.59
C LEU A 163 -11.50 -5.70 -1.69
N ARG A 164 -10.91 -6.55 -2.52
CA ARG A 164 -11.58 -7.24 -3.63
C ARG A 164 -11.12 -8.67 -3.69
N ASP A 165 -12.03 -9.54 -4.08
CA ASP A 165 -11.72 -10.94 -4.34
C ASP A 165 -10.88 -11.06 -5.63
N SER A 166 -9.64 -11.53 -5.49
CA SER A 166 -8.72 -11.82 -6.58
C SER A 166 -8.90 -13.23 -7.14
N TRP A 167 -9.49 -14.15 -6.37
CA TRP A 167 -9.56 -15.57 -6.70
C TRP A 167 -10.76 -15.96 -7.57
N ALA A 168 -11.86 -15.22 -7.50
CA ALA A 168 -12.99 -15.41 -8.42
C ALA A 168 -12.58 -15.31 -9.90
N LYS A 169 -11.45 -14.63 -10.21
CA LYS A 169 -10.86 -14.55 -11.55
C LYS A 169 -9.99 -15.74 -11.93
N ILE A 170 -9.37 -16.39 -10.94
CA ILE A 170 -8.45 -17.52 -11.15
C ILE A 170 -9.24 -18.81 -11.33
N SER A 171 -10.39 -18.96 -10.68
CA SER A 171 -11.28 -20.13 -10.86
C SER A 171 -12.12 -20.10 -12.14
N SER A 172 -12.07 -19.01 -12.91
CA SER A 172 -12.83 -18.83 -14.16
C SER A 172 -11.98 -18.99 -15.42
N THR A 173 -10.78 -19.56 -15.30
CA THR A 173 -9.86 -19.89 -16.41
C THR A 173 -9.50 -21.36 -16.29
#